data_AF-A0A7S1QI72-F1
#
_entry.id   AF-A0A7S1QI72-F1
#
_cell.length_a   1.000
_cell.length_b   1.000
_cell.length_c   1.000
_cell.angle_alpha   90.00
_cell.angle_beta   90.00
_cell.angle_gamma   90.00
#
_symmetry.space_group_name_H-M   'P 1'
#
loop_
_entity.id
_entity.type
_entity.pdbx_description
1 polymer ?
#
loop_
_entity_poly.entity_id
_entity_poly.type
_entity_poly.pdbx_seq_one_letter_code
_entity_poly.pdbx_strand_id
1 'polypeptide(L)'
;IYAAVISEDWSARQSGELNIYVEGIWAAWTFMADPGTHADVTTVSQRILGSIITLGGILFFASILGVTVDIVHEKMDSLRQGKSKIVETGHTLILGWSEKTFHIVEELVEANSSEGGGVIAILAVENKERMEEELKIQIPLARRRGTRVVVRTGSPPPVND
;
A
#
# COMPACT_ATOMS: atom_id res chain seq x y z
N ILE A 1 -62.15 -1.51 -24.28
CA ILE A 1 -61.93 -0.32 -23.41
C ILE A 1 -60.71 -0.46 -22.48
N TYR A 2 -60.12 -1.65 -22.28
CA TYR A 2 -58.92 -1.81 -21.42
C TYR A 2 -57.62 -2.25 -22.14
N ALA A 3 -57.52 -2.16 -23.46
CA ALA A 3 -56.33 -2.61 -24.21
C ALA A 3 -55.67 -1.52 -25.08
N ALA A 4 -56.10 -0.26 -24.96
CA ALA A 4 -55.62 0.83 -25.83
C ALA A 4 -54.97 2.01 -25.07
N VAL A 5 -54.62 1.83 -23.78
CA VAL A 5 -54.11 2.91 -22.90
C VAL A 5 -52.64 2.68 -22.48
N ILE A 6 -51.91 1.75 -23.12
CA ILE A 6 -50.50 1.48 -22.78
C ILE A 6 -49.61 1.34 -24.03
N SER A 7 -49.77 2.23 -25.01
CA SER A 7 -48.80 2.32 -26.11
C SER A 7 -48.45 3.74 -26.56
N GLU A 8 -48.89 4.77 -25.84
CA GLU A 8 -48.56 6.15 -26.12
C GLU A 8 -48.21 6.84 -24.80
N ASP A 9 -46.91 6.92 -24.49
CA ASP A 9 -46.26 8.10 -23.88
C ASP A 9 -44.86 7.73 -23.32
N TRP A 10 -43.97 7.24 -24.19
CA TRP A 10 -42.52 7.29 -23.91
C TRP A 10 -41.77 8.12 -24.95
N SER A 11 -42.48 8.85 -25.82
CA SER A 11 -41.86 9.66 -26.88
C SER A 11 -41.81 11.16 -26.58
N ALA A 12 -42.11 11.59 -25.35
CA ALA A 12 -42.13 13.01 -24.99
C ALA A 12 -41.39 13.34 -23.69
N ARG A 13 -40.15 12.88 -23.53
CA ARG A 13 -39.15 13.74 -22.86
C ARG A 13 -38.69 14.76 -23.88
N GLN A 14 -39.44 15.86 -23.98
CA GLN A 14 -39.01 17.05 -24.70
C GLN A 14 -37.75 17.57 -24.01
N SER A 15 -36.58 17.17 -24.52
CA SER A 15 -35.25 17.58 -24.07
C SER A 15 -35.03 19.05 -24.46
N GLY A 16 -35.71 19.95 -23.75
CA GLY A 16 -35.40 21.37 -23.77
C GLY A 16 -33.99 21.58 -23.21
N GLU A 17 -33.07 22.03 -24.06
CA GLU A 17 -31.79 22.66 -23.72
C GLU A 17 -30.79 21.88 -22.83
N LEU A 18 -30.79 20.55 -22.82
CA LEU A 18 -29.58 19.83 -22.42
C LEU A 18 -28.61 19.83 -23.59
N ASN A 19 -27.48 20.51 -23.39
CA ASN A 19 -26.45 20.69 -24.41
C ASN A 19 -25.97 19.32 -24.91
N ILE A 20 -26.05 19.09 -26.22
CA ILE A 20 -25.63 17.84 -26.90
C ILE A 20 -24.23 17.36 -26.49
N TYR A 21 -23.33 18.28 -26.15
CA TYR A 21 -22.00 17.96 -25.65
C TYR A 21 -22.02 17.36 -24.23
N VAL A 22 -22.88 17.89 -23.35
CA VAL A 22 -23.03 17.40 -21.97
C VAL A 22 -23.68 16.03 -21.97
N GLU A 23 -24.70 15.80 -22.80
CA GLU A 23 -25.32 14.48 -22.99
C GLU A 23 -24.33 13.46 -23.56
N GLY A 24 -23.50 13.87 -24.51
CA GLY A 24 -22.43 13.01 -25.04
C GLY A 24 -21.39 12.61 -23.98
N ILE A 25 -20.99 13.55 -23.13
CA ILE A 25 -20.09 13.29 -21.99
C ILE A 25 -20.76 12.36 -20.97
N TRP A 26 -22.03 12.59 -20.66
CA TRP A 26 -22.80 11.76 -19.75
C TRP A 26 -22.93 10.32 -20.27
N ALA A 27 -23.27 10.14 -21.55
CA ALA A 27 -23.34 8.84 -22.19
C ALA A 27 -21.99 8.11 -22.17
N ALA A 28 -20.89 8.81 -22.49
CA ALA A 28 -19.54 8.23 -22.42
C ALA A 28 -19.16 7.78 -21.00
N TRP A 29 -19.52 8.57 -19.98
CA TRP A 29 -19.31 8.20 -18.58
C TRP A 29 -20.13 6.96 -18.20
N THR A 30 -21.39 6.86 -18.62
CA THR A 30 -22.22 5.67 -18.34
C THR A 30 -21.68 4.41 -19.01
N PHE A 31 -21.16 4.48 -20.24
CA PHE A 31 -20.50 3.33 -20.87
C PHE A 31 -19.26 2.85 -20.10
N MET A 32 -18.53 3.78 -19.49
CA MET A 32 -17.35 3.47 -18.70
C MET A 32 -17.71 2.92 -17.30
N ALA A 33 -18.77 3.44 -16.67
CA ALA A 33 -19.16 3.09 -15.30
C ALA A 33 -20.03 1.83 -15.21
N ASP A 34 -20.89 1.58 -16.22
CA ASP A 34 -21.78 0.43 -16.27
C ASP A 34 -21.80 -0.18 -17.69
N PRO A 35 -21.16 -1.35 -17.88
CA PRO A 35 -21.25 -2.10 -19.14
C PRO A 35 -22.66 -2.55 -19.51
N GLY A 36 -23.61 -2.58 -18.57
CA GLY A 36 -25.03 -2.87 -18.83
C GLY A 36 -25.68 -1.87 -19.79
N THR A 37 -25.17 -0.63 -19.82
CA THR A 37 -25.63 0.43 -20.73
C THR A 37 -25.41 0.12 -22.22
N HIS A 38 -24.56 -0.86 -22.54
CA HIS A 38 -24.36 -1.34 -23.92
C HIS A 38 -25.59 -2.06 -24.49
N ALA A 39 -26.49 -2.57 -23.64
CA ALA A 39 -27.71 -3.27 -24.05
C ALA A 39 -28.75 -2.32 -24.68
N ASP A 40 -28.76 -1.05 -24.28
CA ASP A 40 -29.70 -0.03 -24.77
C ASP A 40 -29.25 0.63 -26.08
N VAL A 41 -28.11 0.20 -26.64
CA VAL A 41 -27.52 0.77 -27.87
C VAL A 41 -28.03 0.09 -29.13
N THR A 42 -28.72 0.85 -29.96
CA THR A 42 -29.34 0.36 -31.20
C THR A 42 -28.42 0.47 -32.42
N THR A 43 -27.51 1.44 -32.45
CA THR A 43 -26.66 1.73 -33.63
C THR A 43 -25.27 1.09 -33.54
N VAL A 44 -24.78 0.51 -34.64
CA VAL A 44 -23.43 -0.12 -34.72
C VAL A 44 -22.30 0.86 -34.40
N SER A 45 -22.39 2.11 -34.87
CA SER A 45 -21.39 3.16 -34.59
C SER A 45 -21.26 3.46 -33.10
N GLN A 46 -22.38 3.54 -32.39
CA GLN A 46 -22.41 3.74 -30.94
C GLN A 46 -21.84 2.55 -30.18
N ARG A 47 -22.08 1.31 -30.65
CA ARG A 47 -21.52 0.09 -30.04
C ARG A 47 -20.00 0.03 -30.14
N ILE A 48 -19.43 0.36 -31.31
CA ILE A 48 -17.98 0.39 -31.51
C ILE A 48 -17.35 1.47 -30.62
N LEU A 49 -17.92 2.68 -30.63
CA LEU A 49 -17.42 3.79 -29.82
C LEU A 49 -17.50 3.50 -28.32
N GLY A 50 -18.66 3.00 -27.85
CA GLY A 50 -18.85 2.59 -26.46
C GLY A 50 -17.87 1.50 -26.03
N SER A 51 -17.61 0.51 -26.90
CA SER A 51 -16.65 -0.57 -26.61
C SER A 51 -15.23 -0.04 -26.42
N ILE A 52 -14.78 0.91 -27.27
CA ILE A 52 -13.47 1.53 -27.15
C ILE A 52 -13.37 2.36 -25.85
N ILE A 53 -14.40 3.15 -25.54
CA ILE A 53 -14.47 3.96 -24.31
C ILE A 53 -14.40 3.07 -23.08
N THR A 54 -15.14 1.96 -23.07
CA THR A 54 -15.18 1.02 -21.95
C THR A 54 -13.83 0.35 -21.76
N LEU A 55 -13.21 -0.15 -22.83
CA LEU A 55 -11.90 -0.79 -22.76
C LEU A 55 -10.82 0.20 -22.29
N GLY A 56 -10.82 1.42 -22.83
CA GLY A 56 -9.91 2.48 -22.42
C GLY A 56 -10.09 2.88 -20.96
N GLY A 57 -11.35 3.02 -20.51
CA GLY A 57 -11.68 3.31 -19.13
C GLY A 57 -11.18 2.25 -18.15
N ILE A 58 -11.42 0.97 -18.46
CA ILE A 58 -10.94 -0.16 -17.63
C ILE A 58 -9.41 -0.13 -17.50
N LEU A 59 -8.68 0.03 -18.61
CA LEU A 59 -7.21 0.07 -18.60
C LEU A 59 -6.66 1.28 -17.82
N PHE A 60 -7.30 2.43 -17.97
CA PHE A 60 -6.95 3.65 -17.24
C PHE A 60 -7.17 3.49 -15.73
N PHE A 61 -8.34 3.00 -15.32
CA PHE A 61 -8.65 2.75 -13.91
C PHE A 61 -7.73 1.67 -13.30
N ALA A 62 -7.45 0.59 -14.03
CA ALA A 62 -6.53 -0.45 -13.57
C ALA A 62 -5.13 0.12 -13.31
N SER A 63 -4.65 1.01 -14.18
CA SER A 63 -3.33 1.65 -14.05
C SER A 63 -3.27 2.58 -12.83
N ILE A 64 -4.30 3.41 -12.63
CA ILE A 64 -4.40 4.29 -11.44
C ILE A 64 -4.50 3.47 -10.16
N LEU A 65 -5.29 2.40 -10.17
CA LEU A 65 -5.43 1.52 -9.02
C LEU A 65 -4.08 0.87 -8.68
N GLY A 66 -3.32 0.41 -9.67
CA GLY A 66 -1.98 -0.13 -9.49
C GLY A 66 -1.06 0.85 -8.76
N VAL A 67 -0.91 2.08 -9.28
CA VAL A 67 -0.08 3.12 -8.65
C VAL A 67 -0.58 3.47 -7.24
N THR A 68 -1.89 3.53 -7.05
CA THR A 68 -2.48 3.83 -5.73
C THR A 68 -2.15 2.74 -4.72
N VAL A 69 -2.26 1.47 -5.13
CA VAL A 69 -1.91 0.33 -4.30
C VAL A 69 -0.43 0.37 -3.93
N ASP A 70 0.45 0.69 -4.88
CA ASP A 70 1.90 0.79 -4.62
C ASP A 70 2.21 1.90 -3.59
N ILE A 71 1.59 3.09 -3.73
CA ILE A 71 1.75 4.18 -2.76
C ILE A 71 1.25 3.77 -1.38
N VAL A 72 0.10 3.10 -1.30
CA VAL A 72 -0.45 2.63 -0.02
C VAL A 72 0.48 1.60 0.63
N HIS A 73 1.04 0.66 -0.16
CA HIS A 73 2.02 -0.30 0.33
C HIS A 73 3.28 0.41 0.85
N GLU A 74 3.84 1.35 0.09
CA GLU A 74 5.02 2.11 0.50
C GLU A 74 4.76 2.87 1.81
N LYS A 75 3.59 3.50 1.96
CA LYS A 75 3.22 4.16 3.22
C LYS A 75 3.05 3.17 4.36
N MET A 76 2.39 2.04 4.13
CA MET A 76 2.22 1.01 5.14
C MET A 76 3.57 0.43 5.60
N ASP A 77 4.49 0.20 4.66
CA ASP A 77 5.84 -0.26 4.95
C ASP A 77 6.66 0.79 5.70
N SER A 78 6.55 2.07 5.32
CA SER A 78 7.20 3.17 6.05
C SER A 78 6.70 3.32 7.49
N LEU A 79 5.44 2.95 7.75
CA LEU A 79 4.87 2.93 9.10
C LEU A 79 5.35 1.70 9.90
N ARG A 80 5.50 0.54 9.25
CA ARG A 80 6.05 -0.69 9.84
C ARG A 80 7.52 -0.54 10.27
N GLN A 81 8.27 0.29 9.55
CA GLN A 81 9.67 0.63 9.85
C GLN A 81 9.86 1.36 11.20
N GLY A 82 8.78 1.77 11.89
CA GLY A 82 8.79 1.97 13.34
C GLY A 82 9.69 3.10 13.84
N LYS A 83 9.24 4.35 13.70
CA LYS A 83 9.83 5.55 14.34
C LYS A 83 9.53 5.65 15.85
N SER A 84 9.44 4.52 16.56
CA SER A 84 9.23 4.52 18.01
C SER A 84 10.56 4.77 18.72
N LYS A 85 10.63 5.85 19.50
CA LYS A 85 11.72 6.13 20.45
C LYS A 85 11.97 4.89 21.31
N ILE A 86 13.21 4.43 21.41
CA ILE A 86 13.59 3.36 22.33
C ILE A 86 13.58 4.00 23.72
N VAL A 87 12.56 3.69 24.52
CA VAL A 87 12.43 4.15 25.91
C VAL A 87 12.88 3.01 26.83
N GLU A 88 14.14 2.63 26.70
CA GLU A 88 14.77 1.59 27.52
C GLU A 88 15.99 2.22 28.21
N THR A 89 16.20 1.98 29.50
CA THR A 89 17.36 2.49 30.26
C THR A 89 18.39 1.39 30.46
N GLY A 90 19.69 1.70 30.29
CA GLY A 90 20.77 0.72 30.46
C GLY A 90 20.96 -0.26 29.29
N HIS A 91 20.64 0.16 28.07
CA HIS A 91 20.81 -0.67 26.86
C HIS A 91 22.13 -0.37 26.15
N THR A 92 22.70 -1.39 25.51
CA THR A 92 23.86 -1.23 24.61
C THR A 92 23.35 -0.88 23.22
N LEU A 93 23.77 0.27 22.68
CA LEU A 93 23.41 0.73 21.33
C LEU A 93 24.52 0.41 20.33
N ILE A 94 24.19 -0.32 19.28
CA ILE A 94 25.05 -0.57 18.12
C ILE A 94 24.55 0.29 16.95
N LEU A 95 25.46 1.07 16.35
CA LEU A 95 25.18 1.91 15.19
C LEU A 95 25.74 1.26 13.92
N GLY A 96 24.90 1.14 12.90
CA GLY A 96 25.25 0.54 11.62
C GLY A 96 24.91 -0.95 11.53
N TRP A 97 24.88 -1.44 10.29
CA TRP A 97 24.60 -2.84 9.96
C TRP A 97 25.71 -3.39 9.07
N SER A 98 26.30 -4.50 9.50
CA SER A 98 27.33 -5.24 8.79
C SER A 98 27.38 -6.68 9.30
N GLU A 99 28.04 -7.59 8.59
CA GLU A 99 28.22 -8.97 9.05
C GLU A 99 28.93 -9.08 10.42
N LYS A 100 29.77 -8.10 10.77
CA LYS A 100 30.43 -8.03 12.08
C LYS A 100 29.47 -7.76 13.23
N THR A 101 28.31 -7.18 12.93
CA THR A 101 27.27 -6.85 13.93
C THR A 101 26.79 -8.10 14.64
N PHE A 102 26.62 -9.20 13.90
CA PHE A 102 26.17 -10.47 14.47
C PHE A 102 27.17 -11.01 15.49
N HIS A 103 28.47 -10.98 15.17
CA HIS A 103 29.51 -11.38 16.10
C HIS A 103 29.53 -10.52 17.37
N ILE A 104 29.42 -9.19 17.23
CA ILE A 104 29.36 -8.28 18.39
C ILE A 104 28.14 -8.61 19.27
N VAL A 105 26.98 -8.87 18.66
CA VAL A 105 25.76 -9.23 19.40
C VAL A 105 25.93 -10.55 20.13
N GLU A 106 26.57 -11.56 19.51
CA GLU A 106 26.84 -12.85 20.17
C GLU A 106 27.75 -12.69 21.40
N GLU A 107 28.81 -11.91 21.30
CA GLU A 107 29.71 -11.64 22.43
C GLU A 107 29.02 -10.86 23.54
N LEU A 108 28.19 -9.87 23.20
CA LEU A 108 27.40 -9.12 24.18
C LEU A 108 26.34 -10.00 24.86
N VAL A 109 25.72 -10.92 24.13
CA VAL A 109 24.79 -11.90 24.68
C VAL A 109 25.52 -12.81 25.68
N GLU A 110 26.73 -13.25 25.37
CA GLU A 110 27.56 -14.05 26.27
C GLU A 110 27.92 -13.27 27.54
N ALA A 111 28.38 -12.03 27.38
CA ALA A 111 28.72 -11.15 28.50
C ALA A 111 27.52 -10.92 29.43
N ASN A 112 26.35 -10.60 28.85
CA ASN A 112 25.12 -10.36 29.59
C ASN A 112 24.53 -11.62 30.23
N SER A 113 24.98 -12.82 29.84
CA SER A 113 24.47 -14.06 30.44
C SER A 113 24.80 -14.19 31.92
N SER A 114 25.87 -13.53 32.37
CA SER A 114 26.23 -13.43 33.80
C SER A 114 25.24 -12.62 34.63
N GLU A 115 24.52 -11.67 34.02
CA GLU A 115 23.54 -10.79 34.66
C GLU A 115 22.09 -11.25 34.44
N GLY A 116 21.88 -12.41 33.80
CA GLY A 116 20.55 -12.93 33.47
C GLY A 116 19.95 -12.38 32.17
N GLY A 117 20.77 -11.71 31.35
CA GLY A 117 20.39 -11.12 30.07
C GLY A 117 20.43 -9.59 30.07
N GLY A 118 20.53 -8.98 28.89
CA GLY A 118 20.56 -7.52 28.73
C GLY A 118 19.65 -7.01 27.61
N VAL A 119 19.74 -5.72 27.30
CA VAL A 119 19.04 -5.12 26.16
C VAL A 119 20.05 -4.58 25.17
N ILE A 120 19.97 -5.05 23.93
CA ILE A 120 20.81 -4.58 22.83
C ILE A 120 19.90 -3.92 21.80
N ALA A 121 20.15 -2.64 21.53
CA ALA A 121 19.49 -1.87 20.48
C ALA A 121 20.43 -1.73 19.28
N ILE A 122 19.92 -1.96 18.07
CA ILE A 122 20.67 -1.78 16.83
C ILE A 122 19.96 -0.74 15.98
N LEU A 123 20.66 0.32 15.59
CA LEU A 123 20.16 1.38 14.72
C LEU A 123 20.96 1.42 13.43
N ALA A 124 20.31 1.19 12.30
CA ALA A 124 20.96 1.23 10.98
C ALA A 124 20.03 1.79 9.90
N VAL A 125 20.58 2.20 8.76
CA VAL A 125 19.79 2.68 7.62
C VAL A 125 19.04 1.53 6.91
N GLU A 126 19.46 0.29 7.15
CA GLU A 126 18.86 -0.92 6.56
C GLU A 126 17.40 -1.10 6.99
N ASN A 127 16.62 -1.81 6.17
CA ASN A 127 15.22 -2.11 6.44
C ASN A 127 15.07 -3.03 7.68
N LYS A 128 14.17 -2.64 8.59
CA LYS A 128 13.93 -3.33 9.87
C LYS A 128 13.52 -4.79 9.68
N GLU A 129 12.61 -5.09 8.76
CA GLU A 129 12.10 -6.44 8.53
C GLU A 129 13.24 -7.37 8.11
N ARG A 130 14.10 -6.92 7.19
CA ARG A 130 15.29 -7.66 6.76
C ARG A 130 16.27 -7.92 7.91
N MET A 131 16.56 -6.89 8.71
CA MET A 131 17.45 -7.05 9.88
C MET A 131 16.89 -8.03 10.91
N GLU A 132 15.57 -8.01 11.15
CA GLU A 132 14.90 -8.94 12.07
C GLU A 132 14.95 -10.38 11.56
N GLU A 133 14.81 -10.59 10.26
CA GLU A 133 14.90 -11.92 9.63
C GLU A 133 16.33 -12.46 9.71
N GLU A 134 17.33 -11.66 9.33
CA GLU A 134 18.74 -12.04 9.44
C GLU A 134 19.13 -12.35 10.90
N LEU A 135 18.66 -11.55 11.88
CA LEU A 135 18.87 -11.82 13.31
C LEU A 135 18.20 -13.10 13.79
N LYS A 136 17.02 -13.46 13.27
CA LYS A 136 16.35 -14.71 13.64
C LYS A 136 17.12 -15.93 13.12
N ILE A 137 17.69 -15.82 11.93
CA ILE A 137 18.48 -16.89 11.29
C ILE A 137 19.82 -17.06 12.01
N GLN A 138 20.58 -15.98 12.21
CA GLN A 138 21.92 -16.05 12.78
C GLN A 138 21.92 -16.20 14.31
N ILE A 139 21.00 -15.51 15.01
CA ILE A 139 20.93 -15.48 16.47
C ILE A 139 19.50 -15.81 16.95
N PRO A 140 19.10 -17.10 16.90
CA PRO A 140 17.79 -17.55 17.36
C PRO A 140 17.56 -17.22 18.83
N LEU A 141 16.28 -17.12 19.24
CA LEU A 141 15.91 -16.80 20.63
C LEU A 141 16.56 -17.72 21.67
N ALA A 142 16.75 -19.01 21.34
CA ALA A 142 17.42 -19.98 22.20
C ALA A 142 18.89 -19.61 22.53
N ARG A 143 19.58 -18.91 21.61
CA ARG A 143 20.97 -18.51 21.80
C ARG A 143 21.11 -17.15 22.48
N ARG A 144 20.01 -16.40 22.68
CA ARG A 144 20.05 -15.04 23.25
C ARG A 144 20.23 -14.99 24.77
N ARG A 145 20.20 -16.12 25.48
CA ARG A 145 20.45 -16.22 26.94
C ARG A 145 19.73 -15.13 27.77
N GLY A 146 18.45 -14.88 27.47
CA GLY A 146 17.63 -13.85 28.14
C GLY A 146 17.81 -12.42 27.59
N THR A 147 18.78 -12.18 26.71
CA THR A 147 19.04 -10.87 26.10
C THR A 147 17.99 -10.51 25.05
N ARG A 148 17.44 -9.31 25.15
CA ARG A 148 16.47 -8.76 24.20
C ARG A 148 17.19 -7.91 23.17
N VAL A 149 17.17 -8.35 21.92
CA VAL A 149 17.73 -7.61 20.77
C VAL A 149 16.59 -6.88 20.04
N VAL A 150 16.71 -5.56 19.90
CA VAL A 150 15.74 -4.69 19.23
C VAL A 150 16.43 -3.95 18.09
N VAL A 151 15.88 -4.05 16.88
CA VAL A 151 16.37 -3.34 15.69
C VAL A 151 15.47 -2.17 15.32
N ARG A 152 16.08 -1.12 14.80
CA ARG A 152 15.42 0.10 14.32
C ARG A 152 16.10 0.61 13.05
N THR A 153 15.28 1.13 12.14
CA THR A 153 15.74 1.82 10.94
C THR A 153 15.89 3.32 11.21
N GLY A 154 17.07 3.87 10.95
CA GLY A 154 17.34 5.30 11.07
C GLY A 154 18.84 5.63 10.93
N SER A 155 19.12 6.88 10.56
CA SER A 155 20.48 7.43 10.60
C SER A 155 20.74 8.05 11.98
N PRO A 156 21.90 7.80 12.61
CA PRO A 156 22.28 8.57 13.78
C PRO A 156 22.32 10.06 13.40
N PRO A 157 21.76 10.96 14.21
CA PRO A 157 21.92 12.39 13.97
C PRO A 157 23.42 12.72 14.01
N PRO A 158 23.90 13.67 13.18
CA PRO A 158 25.26 14.16 13.30
C PRO A 158 25.48 14.62 14.74
N VAL A 159 26.58 14.17 15.35
CA VAL A 159 27.00 14.60 16.69
C VAL A 159 27.35 16.07 16.56
N ASN A 160 26.43 16.96 16.96
CA ASN A 160 26.77 18.33 17.25
C ASN A 160 27.37 18.34 18.65
N ASP A 161 28.68 18.59 18.71
CA ASP A 161 29.40 18.91 19.95
C ASP A 161 28.83 20.17 20.62
#